data_AF-A0A7S1UE62-F1
#
_entry.id   AF-A0A7S1UE62-F1
#
_cell.length_a   1.000
_cell.length_b   1.000
_cell.length_c   1.000
_cell.angle_alpha   90.00
_cell.angle_beta   90.00
_cell.angle_gamma   90.00
#
_symmetry.space_group_name_H-M   'P 1'
#
loop_
_entity.id
_entity.type
_entity.pdbx_description
1 polymer ?
#
loop_
_entity_poly.entity_id
_entity_poly.type
_entity_poly.pdbx_seq_one_letter_code
_entity_poly.pdbx_strand_id
1 'polypeptide(L)'
;DVILKKCPAAERSQWREALEAPRTGLLVSDRMINLPMPLVPALYRCFLDDVAWATTTEDLSAAERESFTMDQIVCLCPVDIAGAGDNDGDAEPQKKKKAKTPAAAAAAPAEEDGVIGGTH
;
A
#
# COMPACT_ATOMS: atom_id res chain seq x y z
N ASP A 1 12.70 10.13 -2.98
CA ASP A 1 11.39 9.58 -2.59
C ASP A 1 10.85 8.56 -3.61
N VAL A 2 11.25 7.29 -3.49
CA VAL A 2 10.57 6.16 -4.16
C VAL A 2 9.58 5.52 -3.18
N ILE A 3 10.04 5.21 -1.96
CA ILE A 3 9.25 4.60 -0.87
C ILE A 3 7.99 5.42 -0.57
N LEU A 4 8.13 6.72 -0.29
CA LEU A 4 7.02 7.61 0.09
C LEU A 4 5.93 7.79 -0.99
N LYS A 5 6.22 7.44 -2.25
CA LYS A 5 5.20 7.41 -3.32
C LYS A 5 4.29 6.18 -3.23
N LYS A 6 4.79 5.08 -2.64
CA LYS A 6 4.06 3.82 -2.41
C LYS A 6 3.43 3.74 -1.02
N CYS A 7 3.93 4.48 -0.02
CA CYS A 7 3.30 4.56 1.30
C CYS A 7 1.83 5.05 1.24
N PRO A 8 0.92 4.47 2.05
CA PRO A 8 -0.46 4.96 2.22
C PRO A 8 -0.50 6.43 2.65
N ALA A 9 -1.47 7.19 2.13
CA ALA A 9 -1.50 8.65 2.30
C ALA A 9 -1.54 9.11 3.78
N ALA A 10 -2.20 8.35 4.65
CA ALA A 10 -2.29 8.63 6.09
C ALA A 10 -0.93 8.50 6.83
N GLU A 11 -0.08 7.56 6.42
CA GLU A 11 1.18 7.24 7.12
C GLU A 11 2.40 7.99 6.54
N ARG A 12 2.26 8.67 5.38
CA ARG A 12 3.38 9.33 4.68
C ARG A 12 4.18 10.31 5.53
N SER A 13 3.57 10.94 6.54
CA SER A 13 4.29 11.81 7.47
C SER A 13 5.23 11.03 8.38
N GLN A 14 4.74 9.95 8.98
CA GLN A 14 5.53 9.07 9.86
C GLN A 14 6.63 8.33 9.10
N TRP A 15 6.34 7.84 7.88
CA TRP A 15 7.36 7.25 7.01
C TRP A 15 8.40 8.28 6.56
N ARG A 16 8.04 9.55 6.36
CA ARG A 16 9.01 10.61 6.06
C ARG A 16 9.91 10.87 7.26
N GLU A 17 9.31 11.10 8.44
CA GLU A 17 10.03 11.34 9.68
C GLU A 17 11.01 10.20 10.00
N ALA A 18 10.58 8.93 9.87
CA ALA A 18 11.45 7.78 10.06
C ALA A 18 12.60 7.69 9.04
N LEU A 19 12.38 8.03 7.76
CA LEU A 19 13.41 7.97 6.71
C LEU A 19 14.36 9.18 6.70
N GLU A 20 13.92 10.34 7.19
CA GLU A 20 14.72 11.58 7.24
C GLU A 20 15.43 11.77 8.60
N ALA A 21 15.08 10.98 9.62
CA ALA A 21 15.76 10.97 10.91
C ALA A 21 17.24 10.53 10.81
N PRO A 22 18.14 11.12 11.61
CA PRO A 22 19.56 10.81 11.58
C PRO A 22 19.82 9.35 11.97
N ARG A 23 20.91 8.77 11.42
CA ARG A 23 21.40 7.42 11.75
C ARG A 23 20.32 6.31 11.57
N THR A 24 19.40 6.52 10.63
CA THR A 24 18.43 5.51 10.18
C THR A 24 19.07 4.54 9.19
N GLY A 25 19.07 3.25 9.50
CA GLY A 25 19.35 2.18 8.55
C GLY A 25 18.13 1.82 7.69
N LEU A 26 18.36 1.46 6.42
CA LEU A 26 17.33 0.91 5.54
C LEU A 26 17.65 -0.56 5.23
N LEU A 27 16.87 -1.47 5.81
CA LEU A 27 17.01 -2.92 5.62
C LEU A 27 15.96 -3.41 4.63
N VAL A 28 16.38 -3.81 3.43
CA VAL A 28 15.50 -4.42 2.42
C VAL A 28 15.71 -5.93 2.44
N SER A 29 14.65 -6.70 2.69
CA SER A 29 14.73 -8.16 2.71
C SER A 29 13.52 -8.84 2.07
N ASP A 30 13.78 -9.68 1.09
CA ASP A 30 12.81 -10.57 0.44
C ASP A 30 12.19 -11.61 1.42
N ARG A 31 12.90 -11.96 2.52
CA ARG A 31 12.63 -13.21 3.25
C ARG A 31 12.52 -13.15 4.76
N MET A 32 12.94 -12.09 5.45
CA MET A 32 12.95 -12.10 6.94
C MET A 32 11.59 -12.44 7.57
N ILE A 33 10.49 -12.02 6.95
CA ILE A 33 9.13 -12.33 7.41
C ILE A 33 8.61 -13.72 6.97
N ASN A 34 9.21 -14.29 5.92
CA ASN A 34 8.80 -15.55 5.28
C ASN A 34 9.68 -16.74 5.73
N LEU A 35 10.67 -16.51 6.59
CA LEU A 35 11.49 -17.56 7.21
C LEU A 35 10.67 -18.32 8.27
N PRO A 36 10.94 -19.63 8.46
CA PRO A 36 10.47 -20.34 9.64
C PRO A 36 10.90 -19.62 10.93
N MET A 37 9.93 -19.35 11.82
CA MET A 37 10.13 -18.60 13.07
C MET A 37 11.40 -18.97 13.88
N PRO A 38 11.85 -20.24 13.99
CA PRO A 38 13.08 -20.56 14.71
C PRO A 38 14.37 -19.94 14.13
N LEU A 39 14.39 -19.61 12.83
CA LEU A 39 15.56 -19.06 12.15
C LEU A 39 15.63 -17.52 12.21
N VAL A 40 14.49 -16.86 12.37
CA VAL A 40 14.37 -15.39 12.36
C VAL A 40 15.28 -14.71 13.42
N PRO A 41 15.35 -15.16 14.70
CA PRO A 41 16.24 -14.57 15.68
C PRO A 41 17.73 -14.79 15.40
N ALA A 42 18.09 -15.87 14.69
CA ALA A 42 19.48 -16.13 14.32
C ALA A 42 19.93 -15.21 13.20
N LEU A 43 19.08 -15.01 12.18
CA LEU A 43 19.35 -14.09 11.07
C LEU A 43 19.50 -12.64 11.56
N TYR A 44 18.60 -12.16 12.44
CA TYR A 44 18.73 -10.83 13.04
C TYR A 44 20.01 -10.67 13.87
N ARG A 45 20.46 -11.71 14.57
CA ARG A 45 21.74 -11.66 15.31
C ARG A 45 22.93 -11.50 14.37
N CYS A 46 23.07 -12.38 13.38
CA CYS A 46 24.18 -12.28 12.42
C CYS A 46 24.25 -10.90 11.74
N PHE A 47 23.10 -10.33 11.33
CA PHE A 47 23.06 -8.98 10.78
C PHE A 47 23.54 -7.90 11.76
N LEU A 48 23.15 -7.98 13.04
CA LEU A 48 23.60 -7.04 14.07
C LEU A 48 25.06 -7.25 14.46
N ASP A 49 25.55 -8.49 14.44
CA ASP A 49 26.95 -8.84 14.66
C ASP A 49 27.83 -8.29 13.52
N ASP A 50 27.38 -8.39 12.26
CA ASP A 50 28.04 -7.81 11.08
C ASP A 50 28.12 -6.27 11.18
N VAL A 51 27.05 -5.60 11.63
CA VAL A 51 27.04 -4.14 11.87
C VAL A 51 27.95 -3.75 13.04
N ALA A 52 27.95 -4.51 14.14
CA ALA A 52 28.84 -4.27 15.28
C ALA A 52 30.31 -4.46 14.91
N TRP A 53 30.62 -5.46 14.07
CA TRP A 53 31.94 -5.61 13.46
C TRP A 53 32.29 -4.38 12.60
N ALA A 54 31.41 -3.98 11.68
CA ALA A 54 31.66 -2.83 10.79
C ALA A 54 31.87 -1.49 11.53
N THR A 55 31.29 -1.29 12.72
CA THR A 55 31.57 -0.09 13.55
C THR A 55 32.91 -0.16 14.31
N THR A 56 33.53 -1.34 14.41
CA THR A 56 34.76 -1.57 15.19
C THR A 56 36.00 -1.94 14.36
N THR A 57 35.84 -2.36 13.09
CA THR A 57 36.93 -2.69 12.17
C THR A 57 37.97 -1.57 12.03
N GLU A 58 39.23 -1.88 12.35
CA GLU A 58 40.33 -0.90 12.34
C GLU A 58 40.72 -0.43 10.93
N ASP A 59 40.54 -1.28 9.91
CA ASP A 59 40.79 -0.99 8.49
C ASP A 59 39.85 0.09 7.91
N LEU A 60 38.72 0.38 8.57
CA LEU A 60 37.77 1.41 8.15
C LEU A 60 38.10 2.76 8.80
N SER A 61 37.97 3.85 8.03
CA SER A 61 38.10 5.20 8.57
C SER A 61 37.01 5.51 9.60
N ALA A 62 37.24 6.52 10.45
CA ALA A 62 36.25 6.95 11.43
C ALA A 62 34.92 7.36 10.78
N ALA A 63 34.94 7.96 9.58
CA ALA A 63 33.74 8.37 8.86
C ALA A 63 32.95 7.17 8.30
N GLU A 64 33.64 6.11 7.87
CA GLU A 64 32.99 4.87 7.43
C GLU A 64 32.34 4.15 8.61
N ARG A 65 33.05 4.04 9.75
CA ARG A 65 32.51 3.45 10.99
C ARG A 65 31.30 4.21 11.53
N GLU A 66 31.35 5.54 11.53
CA GLU A 66 30.19 6.40 11.87
C GLU A 66 28.98 6.08 10.97
N SER A 67 29.20 5.84 9.67
CA SER A 67 28.11 5.53 8.72
C SER A 67 27.40 4.19 8.98
N PHE A 68 28.06 3.23 9.63
CA PHE A 68 27.43 1.97 10.08
C PHE A 68 26.73 2.09 11.44
N THR A 69 26.91 3.21 12.16
CA THR A 69 26.43 3.34 13.54
C THR A 69 24.98 3.83 13.54
N MET A 70 24.00 2.91 13.57
CA MET A 70 22.56 3.21 13.40
C MET A 70 21.81 3.28 14.74
N ASP A 71 20.82 4.18 14.86
CA ASP A 71 19.92 4.28 16.03
C ASP A 71 18.59 3.54 15.81
N GLN A 72 18.13 3.44 14.56
CA GLN A 72 16.92 2.73 14.17
C GLN A 72 17.07 2.10 12.79
N ILE A 73 16.24 1.08 12.49
CA ILE A 73 16.23 0.40 11.19
C ILE A 73 14.81 0.40 10.64
N VAL A 74 14.62 1.01 9.47
CA VAL A 74 13.41 0.89 8.66
C VAL A 74 13.52 -0.38 7.82
N CYS A 75 12.61 -1.33 8.04
CA CYS A 75 12.59 -2.61 7.33
C CYS A 75 11.56 -2.60 6.20
N LEU A 76 11.97 -3.02 4.99
CA LEU A 76 11.09 -3.22 3.84
C LEU A 76 11.11 -4.70 3.41
N CYS A 77 9.96 -5.36 3.48
CA CYS A 77 9.76 -6.74 3.05
C CYS A 77 8.49 -6.87 2.16
N PRO A 78 8.51 -7.69 1.10
CA PRO A 78 7.30 -8.06 0.37
C PRO A 78 6.47 -9.05 1.22
N VAL A 79 5.16 -8.79 1.36
CA VAL A 79 4.21 -9.61 2.13
C VAL A 79 3.28 -10.40 1.20
N ASP A 80 3.46 -11.72 1.14
CA ASP A 80 2.55 -12.63 0.43
C ASP A 80 1.34 -12.98 1.32
N ILE A 81 0.29 -12.15 1.26
CA ILE A 81 -0.94 -12.37 2.04
C ILE A 81 -1.82 -13.39 1.32
N ALA A 82 -1.74 -14.65 1.75
CA ALA A 82 -2.55 -15.75 1.20
C ALA A 82 -4.06 -15.45 1.30
N GLY A 83 -4.72 -15.30 0.15
CA GLY A 83 -6.14 -14.96 0.04
C GLY A 83 -6.44 -13.47 -0.18
N ALA A 84 -5.43 -12.59 -0.22
CA ALA A 84 -5.59 -11.22 -0.68
C ALA A 84 -5.78 -11.18 -2.21
N GLY A 85 -7.01 -11.41 -2.66
CA GLY A 85 -7.40 -11.12 -4.04
C GLY A 85 -7.26 -9.62 -4.33
N ASP A 86 -6.79 -9.30 -5.53
CA ASP A 86 -6.53 -7.93 -5.95
C ASP A 86 -7.81 -7.08 -5.86
N ASN A 87 -7.78 -6.09 -4.97
CA ASN A 87 -8.92 -5.25 -4.60
C ASN A 87 -8.48 -3.78 -4.65
N ASP A 88 -7.92 -3.38 -5.80
CA ASP A 88 -7.53 -2.01 -6.11
C ASP A 88 -8.80 -1.12 -6.20
N GLY A 89 -9.25 -0.67 -5.03
CA GLY A 89 -10.54 -0.04 -4.81
C GLY A 89 -10.62 1.43 -5.23
N ASP A 90 -10.08 1.80 -6.40
CA ASP A 90 -10.26 3.15 -6.95
C ASP A 90 -11.68 3.31 -7.52
N ALA A 91 -12.60 3.65 -6.62
CA ALA A 91 -14.03 3.77 -6.91
C ALA A 91 -14.33 5.03 -7.73
N GLU A 92 -14.24 4.92 -9.06
CA GLU A 92 -14.47 6.02 -10.00
C GLU A 92 -15.81 6.75 -9.72
N PRO A 93 -15.81 8.05 -9.41
CA PRO A 93 -17.01 8.75 -8.95
C PRO A 93 -17.98 9.05 -10.09
N GLN A 94 -18.95 8.16 -10.30
CA GLN A 94 -19.99 8.28 -11.32
C GLN A 94 -20.72 9.63 -11.28
N LYS A 95 -20.42 10.50 -12.25
CA LYS A 95 -21.11 11.79 -12.39
C LYS A 95 -22.57 11.60 -12.78
N LYS A 96 -23.47 11.85 -11.82
CA LYS A 96 -24.93 11.87 -11.98
C LYS A 96 -25.35 12.60 -13.26
N LYS A 97 -25.88 11.86 -14.25
CA LYS A 97 -26.51 12.46 -15.43
C LYS A 97 -27.77 13.20 -14.99
N LYS A 98 -27.81 14.51 -15.25
CA LYS A 98 -28.88 15.40 -14.82
C LYS A 98 -30.13 15.17 -15.69
N ALA A 99 -31.22 14.68 -15.11
CA ALA A 99 -32.48 14.53 -15.82
C ALA A 99 -32.97 15.89 -16.35
N LYS A 100 -33.50 15.92 -17.58
CA LYS A 100 -34.02 17.13 -18.21
C LYS A 100 -35.43 16.85 -18.76
N THR A 101 -36.43 17.40 -18.08
CA THR A 101 -37.85 17.26 -18.41
C THR A 101 -38.19 17.89 -19.77
N PRO A 102 -38.97 17.21 -20.62
CA PRO A 102 -39.83 17.84 -21.61
C PRO A 102 -41.26 17.96 -21.07
N ALA A 103 -41.88 19.13 -21.23
CA ALA A 103 -43.29 19.35 -20.92
C ALA A 103 -43.93 20.24 -22.00
N ALA A 104 -44.82 19.65 -22.79
CA ALA A 104 -45.75 20.29 -23.72
C ALA A 104 -46.87 19.27 -24.01
N ALA A 105 -48.09 19.73 -24.33
CA ALA A 105 -49.29 18.87 -24.31
C ALA A 105 -50.24 19.12 -25.51
N ALA A 106 -51.32 18.33 -25.52
CA ALA A 106 -52.62 18.53 -26.19
C ALA A 106 -52.83 17.98 -27.62
N ALA A 107 -53.51 16.82 -27.69
CA ALA A 107 -54.62 16.51 -28.61
C ALA A 107 -55.38 15.24 -28.12
N ALA A 108 -56.68 15.14 -28.39
CA ALA A 108 -57.60 14.03 -28.04
C ALA A 108 -58.93 14.19 -28.86
N PRO A 109 -59.96 13.31 -28.78
CA PRO A 109 -60.04 11.87 -28.41
C PRO A 109 -60.79 10.98 -29.46
N ALA A 110 -60.78 9.65 -29.26
CA ALA A 110 -61.75 8.61 -29.69
C ALA A 110 -61.40 7.31 -28.87
N GLU A 111 -62.25 6.40 -28.40
CA GLU A 111 -63.38 5.64 -28.99
C GLU A 111 -62.92 4.70 -30.14
N GLU A 112 -63.21 3.40 -30.20
CA GLU A 112 -64.14 2.52 -29.44
C GLU A 112 -63.63 1.04 -29.41
N ASP A 113 -64.12 0.23 -28.43
CA ASP A 113 -64.20 -1.26 -28.32
C ASP A 113 -63.03 -2.23 -28.67
N GLY A 114 -63.11 -3.50 -28.21
CA GLY A 114 -62.13 -4.55 -28.56
C GLY A 114 -61.96 -5.74 -27.58
N VAL A 115 -62.30 -6.97 -28.01
CA VAL A 115 -62.43 -8.18 -27.16
C VAL A 115 -62.00 -9.45 -27.95
N ILE A 116 -61.55 -10.62 -27.43
CA ILE A 116 -61.48 -11.28 -26.09
C ILE A 116 -60.17 -12.10 -25.96
N GLY A 117 -59.71 -12.37 -24.72
CA GLY A 117 -58.86 -13.54 -24.37
C GLY A 117 -57.34 -13.35 -24.44
N GLY A 118 -56.51 -14.26 -23.91
CA GLY A 118 -56.80 -15.52 -23.21
C GLY A 118 -55.59 -16.04 -22.38
N THR A 119 -55.83 -17.07 -21.56
CA THR A 119 -54.94 -17.58 -20.49
C THR A 119 -53.77 -18.48 -20.94
N HIS A 120 -52.81 -18.61 -20.01
CA HIS A 120 -51.81 -19.70 -19.81
C HIS A 120 -50.49 -19.64 -20.60
#